data_AF-A0A9P8FGU4-F1
#
_entry.id   AF-A0A9P8FGU4-F1
#
_cell.length_a   1.000
_cell.length_b   1.000
_cell.length_c   1.000
_cell.angle_alpha   90.00
_cell.angle_beta   90.00
_cell.angle_gamma   90.00
#
_symmetry.space_group_name_H-M   'P 1'
#
loop_
_entity.id
_entity.type
_entity.pdbx_description
1 polymer ?
#
loop_
_entity_poly.entity_id
_entity_poly.type
_entity_poly.pdbx_seq_one_letter_code
_entity_poly.pdbx_strand_id
1 'polypeptide(L)'
;LTFYRKQAFDLEAKYAKPEMLPGKMNPWIGRFSVKGVKADEKDDFMICKLKARLNLNGILNVESGYYVEDMEVEEPIEGEDGMDTDKEPKTRKVKKQVKKGELPLSAGTASLDAQAIADFSEKEHSMIMEDKLVADTEDKKNELEAYIYEMRAKIDEEYAEFSSEEEKTKLKEKLEASEDWLYDEGDDATKAVYQSKIDEIRAIGGPIAQRYLDKFEEERQAALKAQEEAAAKKRAEQEAVQQAQQEQAAAAAAAAKMAAQREEQDKKDAEMQDA
;
A
#
# COMPACT_ATOMS: atom_id res chain seq x y z
N LEU A 1 -32.20 -7.25 26.34
CA LEU A 1 -32.60 -8.14 27.47
C LEU A 1 -32.45 -7.37 28.77
N THR A 2 -33.38 -7.49 29.71
CA THR A 2 -33.34 -6.79 31.00
C THR A 2 -33.40 -7.80 32.14
N PHE A 3 -32.50 -7.68 33.11
CA PHE A 3 -32.38 -8.59 34.24
C PHE A 3 -32.33 -7.80 35.55
N TYR A 4 -32.98 -8.33 36.59
CA TYR A 4 -32.96 -7.78 37.95
C TYR A 4 -32.10 -8.72 38.80
N ARG A 5 -30.91 -8.26 39.21
CA ARG A 5 -29.90 -9.11 39.85
C ARG A 5 -29.20 -8.38 40.99
N LYS A 6 -28.84 -9.12 42.02
CA LYS A 6 -28.06 -8.63 43.18
C LYS A 6 -26.57 -9.00 43.12
N GLN A 7 -26.21 -9.94 42.25
CA GLN A 7 -24.85 -10.47 42.11
C GLN A 7 -24.55 -10.79 40.64
N ALA A 8 -23.27 -10.97 40.34
CA ALA A 8 -22.79 -11.42 39.03
C ALA A 8 -23.52 -12.71 38.59
N PHE A 9 -23.75 -12.85 37.29
CA PHE A 9 -24.51 -13.97 36.75
C PHE A 9 -24.03 -14.35 35.35
N ASP A 10 -24.32 -15.59 34.99
CA ASP A 10 -23.99 -16.15 33.68
C ASP A 10 -25.24 -16.26 32.81
N LEU A 11 -25.04 -16.08 31.51
CA LEU A 11 -26.02 -16.35 30.46
C LEU A 11 -25.48 -17.47 29.59
N GLU A 12 -26.31 -18.45 29.28
CA GLU A 12 -25.95 -19.54 28.38
C GLU A 12 -26.85 -19.48 27.15
N ALA A 13 -26.22 -19.50 25.98
CA ALA A 13 -26.91 -19.62 24.71
C ALA A 13 -26.85 -21.06 24.21
N LYS A 14 -28.02 -21.61 23.87
CA LYS A 14 -28.16 -22.95 23.31
C LYS A 14 -29.31 -23.00 22.31
N TYR A 15 -29.24 -23.95 21.38
CA TYR A 15 -30.34 -24.21 20.46
C TYR A 15 -31.57 -24.72 21.23
N ALA A 16 -32.72 -24.08 21.00
CA ALA A 16 -33.96 -24.39 21.70
C ALA A 16 -34.53 -25.77 21.37
N LYS A 17 -34.26 -26.29 20.17
CA LYS A 17 -34.67 -27.62 19.70
C LYS A 17 -33.44 -28.40 19.23
N PRO A 18 -32.71 -29.08 20.14
CA PRO A 18 -31.51 -29.84 19.77
C PRO A 18 -31.75 -30.91 18.71
N GLU A 19 -32.97 -31.46 18.63
CA GLU A 19 -33.34 -32.49 17.65
C GLU A 19 -33.38 -31.99 16.20
N MET A 20 -33.46 -30.67 16.00
CA MET A 20 -33.38 -30.05 14.68
C MET A 20 -31.92 -29.83 14.24
N LEU A 21 -30.94 -30.10 15.11
CA LEU A 21 -29.53 -30.01 14.74
C LEU A 21 -29.11 -31.26 13.97
N PRO A 22 -28.24 -31.12 12.96
CA PRO A 22 -27.70 -32.26 12.25
C PRO A 22 -26.97 -33.24 13.19
N GLY A 23 -27.36 -34.51 13.17
CA GLY A 23 -26.67 -35.56 13.94
C GLY A 23 -26.74 -35.36 15.46
N LYS A 24 -25.63 -35.66 16.16
CA LYS A 24 -25.50 -35.54 17.62
C LYS A 24 -24.64 -34.33 18.00
N MET A 25 -24.93 -33.18 17.42
CA MET A 25 -24.20 -31.94 17.73
C MET A 25 -24.53 -31.43 19.13
N ASN A 26 -23.52 -30.88 19.79
CA ASN A 26 -23.72 -30.19 21.06
C ASN A 26 -24.59 -28.94 20.82
N PRO A 27 -25.76 -28.80 21.49
CA PRO A 27 -26.63 -27.65 21.28
C PRO A 27 -26.11 -26.35 21.92
N TRP A 28 -24.99 -26.40 22.65
CA TRP A 28 -24.36 -25.25 23.28
C TRP A 28 -23.70 -24.31 22.27
N ILE A 29 -23.93 -23.00 22.42
CA ILE A 29 -23.39 -21.94 21.54
C ILE A 29 -22.33 -21.12 22.27
N GLY A 30 -22.56 -20.79 23.54
CA GLY A 30 -21.64 -19.96 24.32
C GLY A 30 -22.18 -19.63 25.70
N ARG A 31 -21.27 -19.22 26.59
CA ARG A 31 -21.59 -18.70 27.93
C ARG A 31 -21.06 -17.27 28.05
N PHE A 32 -21.87 -16.35 28.58
CA PHE A 32 -21.51 -14.96 28.79
C PHE A 32 -21.66 -14.61 30.26
N SER A 33 -20.55 -14.27 30.92
CA SER A 33 -20.53 -13.89 32.32
C SER A 33 -20.60 -12.37 32.47
N VAL A 34 -21.61 -11.91 33.18
CA VAL A 34 -21.83 -10.49 33.51
C VAL A 34 -21.24 -10.21 34.89
N LYS A 35 -20.17 -9.43 34.94
CA LYS A 35 -19.45 -9.08 36.17
C LYS A 35 -19.83 -7.68 36.65
N GLY A 36 -19.48 -7.35 37.90
CA GLY A 36 -19.68 -6.01 38.46
C GLY A 36 -21.11 -5.69 38.92
N VAL A 37 -22.01 -6.68 38.92
CA VAL A 37 -23.38 -6.54 39.42
C VAL A 37 -23.37 -6.62 40.95
N LYS A 38 -23.94 -5.61 41.61
CA LYS A 38 -24.06 -5.51 43.07
C LYS A 38 -25.49 -5.05 43.42
N ALA A 39 -25.94 -5.37 44.63
CA ALA A 39 -27.16 -4.80 45.17
C ALA A 39 -26.97 -3.29 45.41
N ASP A 40 -28.04 -2.51 45.24
CA ASP A 40 -28.07 -1.07 45.49
C ASP A 40 -27.92 -0.77 47.01
N GLU A 41 -27.73 0.50 47.40
CA GLU A 41 -27.55 0.94 48.80
C GLU A 41 -28.69 0.49 49.73
N LYS A 42 -29.87 0.20 49.17
CA LYS A 42 -31.07 -0.29 49.87
C LYS A 42 -31.25 -1.81 49.82
N ASP A 43 -30.22 -2.56 49.42
CA ASP A 43 -30.29 -3.99 49.10
C ASP A 43 -31.37 -4.32 48.05
N ASP A 44 -31.57 -3.43 47.07
CA ASP A 44 -32.48 -3.65 45.95
C ASP A 44 -31.76 -4.21 44.73
N PHE A 45 -32.51 -4.74 43.76
CA PHE A 45 -31.98 -5.33 42.54
C PHE A 45 -31.37 -4.27 41.62
N MET A 46 -30.15 -4.51 41.13
CA MET A 46 -29.59 -3.74 40.03
C MET A 46 -30.27 -4.17 38.71
N ILE A 47 -30.77 -3.18 37.96
CA ILE A 47 -31.41 -3.38 36.67
C ILE A 47 -30.34 -3.41 35.58
N CYS A 48 -29.98 -4.61 35.12
CA CYS A 48 -28.97 -4.85 34.10
C CYS A 48 -29.63 -4.97 32.71
N LYS A 49 -29.28 -4.09 31.78
CA LYS A 49 -29.71 -4.14 30.36
C LYS A 49 -28.56 -4.64 29.50
N LEU A 50 -28.81 -5.72 28.77
CA LEU A 50 -27.83 -6.38 27.89
C LEU A 50 -28.31 -6.38 26.43
N LYS A 51 -27.38 -6.14 25.51
CA LYS A 51 -27.60 -6.15 24.06
C LYS A 51 -27.00 -7.41 23.44
N ALA A 52 -27.83 -8.40 23.19
CA ALA A 52 -27.45 -9.58 22.40
C ALA A 52 -27.70 -9.30 20.91
N ARG A 53 -26.75 -9.69 20.05
CA ARG A 53 -26.80 -9.49 18.60
C ARG A 53 -26.30 -10.74 17.88
N LEU A 54 -27.01 -11.14 16.83
CA LEU A 54 -26.48 -12.04 15.82
C LEU A 54 -25.79 -11.19 14.75
N ASN A 55 -24.50 -11.41 14.50
CA ASN A 55 -23.77 -10.66 13.47
C ASN A 55 -24.10 -11.18 12.06
N LEU A 56 -23.62 -10.47 11.03
CA LEU A 56 -23.82 -10.84 9.61
C LEU A 56 -23.28 -12.25 9.28
N ASN A 57 -22.30 -12.72 10.05
CA ASN A 57 -21.70 -14.05 9.90
C ASN A 57 -22.48 -15.15 10.65
N GLY A 58 -23.65 -14.83 11.25
CA GLY A 58 -24.46 -15.80 11.99
C GLY A 58 -23.91 -16.17 13.37
N ILE A 59 -22.96 -15.40 13.91
CA ILE A 59 -22.37 -15.64 15.24
C ILE A 59 -23.12 -14.80 16.28
N LEU A 60 -23.60 -15.46 17.34
CA LEU A 60 -24.25 -14.80 18.47
C LEU A 60 -23.20 -14.18 19.38
N ASN A 61 -23.35 -12.89 19.67
CA ASN A 61 -22.52 -12.18 20.64
C ASN A 61 -23.38 -11.31 21.58
N VAL A 62 -22.89 -11.10 22.79
CA VAL A 62 -23.44 -10.09 23.73
C VAL A 62 -22.53 -8.87 23.66
N GLU A 63 -22.96 -7.87 22.90
CA GLU A 63 -22.15 -6.71 22.50
C GLU A 63 -21.87 -5.76 23.67
N SER A 64 -22.87 -5.50 24.50
CA SER A 64 -22.73 -4.59 25.63
C SER A 64 -23.72 -4.89 26.75
N GLY A 65 -23.32 -4.49 27.96
CA GLY A 65 -24.12 -4.56 29.16
C GLY A 65 -23.97 -3.28 29.96
N TYR A 66 -25.08 -2.75 30.47
CA TYR A 66 -25.08 -1.57 31.33
C TYR A 66 -26.16 -1.70 32.39
N TYR A 67 -26.01 -0.96 33.50
CA TYR A 67 -27.02 -0.90 34.54
C TYR A 67 -27.70 0.47 34.60
N VAL A 68 -28.94 0.46 35.08
CA VAL A 68 -29.75 1.67 35.27
C VAL A 68 -30.25 1.76 36.70
N GLU A 69 -30.39 2.98 37.19
CA GLU A 69 -31.03 3.30 38.47
C GLU A 69 -32.22 4.24 38.23
N ASP A 70 -33.25 4.11 39.06
CA ASP A 70 -34.41 5.00 39.05
C ASP A 70 -34.05 6.30 39.79
N MET A 71 -34.00 7.42 39.06
CA MET A 71 -33.82 8.76 39.65
C MET A 71 -35.15 9.51 39.57
N GLU A 72 -35.56 10.16 40.66
CA GLU A 72 -36.74 11.03 40.70
C GLU A 72 -36.40 12.36 40.03
N VAL A 73 -37.02 12.64 38.88
CA VAL A 73 -36.91 13.92 38.16
C VAL A 73 -38.25 14.64 38.28
N GLU A 74 -38.22 15.90 38.73
CA GLU A 74 -39.40 16.75 38.75
C GLU A 74 -39.58 17.41 37.38
N GLU A 75 -40.65 17.02 36.68
CA GLU A 75 -41.05 17.66 35.42
C GLU A 75 -42.26 18.58 35.69
N PRO A 76 -42.26 19.82 35.16
CA PRO A 76 -43.43 20.70 35.22
C PRO A 76 -44.51 20.23 34.24
N ILE A 77 -45.77 20.25 34.66
CA ILE A 77 -46.91 19.87 33.82
C ILE A 77 -47.26 21.05 32.90
N GLU A 78 -47.04 20.93 31.60
CA GLU A 78 -47.60 21.87 30.62
C GLU A 78 -49.08 21.54 30.38
N GLY A 79 -49.95 22.50 30.69
CA GLY A 79 -51.36 22.53 30.35
C GLY A 79 -51.77 23.96 30.06
N GLU A 80 -52.36 24.15 28.88
CA GLU A 80 -52.76 25.43 28.25
C GLU A 80 -53.63 26.35 29.12
N ASP A 81 -53.51 27.63 28.74
CA ASP A 81 -54.02 28.87 29.32
C ASP A 81 -55.46 28.89 29.87
N GLY A 82 -55.57 29.55 31.02
CA GLY A 82 -56.84 29.97 31.62
C GLY A 82 -56.61 30.97 32.75
N MET A 83 -56.16 32.18 32.38
CA MET A 83 -56.26 33.47 33.07
C MET A 83 -56.68 33.43 34.57
N ASP A 84 -55.72 33.29 35.48
CA ASP A 84 -55.80 33.89 36.83
C ASP A 84 -54.40 33.95 37.46
N THR A 85 -54.05 35.11 38.00
CA THR A 85 -52.75 35.42 38.60
C THR A 85 -52.54 34.66 39.92
N ASP A 86 -51.31 34.17 40.13
CA ASP A 86 -50.75 33.69 41.41
C ASP A 86 -51.03 32.22 41.83
N LYS A 87 -50.56 31.24 41.05
CA LYS A 87 -50.32 29.87 41.55
C LYS A 87 -48.98 29.31 41.06
N GLU A 88 -48.19 28.81 42.02
CA GLU A 88 -46.94 28.09 41.79
C GLU A 88 -47.12 26.92 40.79
N PRO A 89 -46.15 26.68 39.90
CA PRO A 89 -46.22 25.59 38.93
C PRO A 89 -46.25 24.23 39.65
N LYS A 90 -47.27 23.41 39.37
CA LYS A 90 -47.38 22.04 39.90
C LYS A 90 -46.33 21.15 39.24
N THR A 91 -45.28 20.79 39.97
CA THR A 91 -44.30 19.77 39.55
C THR A 91 -44.83 18.37 39.90
N ARG A 92 -44.61 17.39 39.00
CA ARG A 92 -44.86 15.97 39.29
C ARG A 92 -43.52 15.24 39.34
N LYS A 93 -43.27 14.53 40.45
CA LYS A 93 -42.12 13.62 40.56
C LYS A 93 -42.36 12.40 39.68
N VAL A 94 -41.50 12.21 38.67
CA VAL A 94 -41.51 11.03 37.79
C VAL A 94 -40.22 10.25 38.00
N LYS A 95 -40.32 8.94 38.21
CA LYS A 95 -39.16 8.04 38.28
C LYS A 95 -38.66 7.75 36.87
N LYS A 96 -37.42 8.13 36.57
CA LYS A 96 -36.79 7.93 35.26
C LYS A 96 -35.56 7.04 35.40
N GLN A 97 -35.46 6.02 34.55
CA GLN A 97 -34.29 5.14 34.48
C GLN A 97 -33.13 5.81 33.75
N VAL A 98 -32.02 6.01 34.43
CA VAL A 98 -30.80 6.62 33.86
C VAL A 98 -29.69 5.57 33.79
N LYS A 99 -28.96 5.49 32.66
CA LYS A 99 -27.75 4.64 32.54
C LYS A 99 -26.67 5.17 33.48
N LYS A 100 -26.23 4.32 34.41
CA LYS A 100 -25.28 4.69 35.47
C LYS A 100 -23.86 4.21 35.20
N GLY A 101 -23.71 3.05 34.54
CA GLY A 101 -22.40 2.55 34.17
C GLY A 101 -22.46 1.31 33.29
N GLU A 102 -21.30 0.89 32.82
CA GLU A 102 -21.14 -0.32 32.00
C GLU A 102 -20.79 -1.53 32.86
N LEU A 103 -21.25 -2.70 32.44
CA LEU A 103 -20.99 -3.96 33.11
C LEU A 103 -19.91 -4.71 32.33
N PRO A 104 -18.79 -5.10 32.95
CA PRO A 104 -17.78 -5.93 32.30
C PRO A 104 -18.38 -7.27 31.88
N LEU A 105 -18.18 -7.65 30.62
CA LEU A 105 -18.64 -8.90 30.04
C LEU A 105 -17.46 -9.81 29.72
N SER A 106 -17.61 -11.10 29.98
CA SER A 106 -16.67 -12.13 29.58
C SER A 106 -17.41 -13.17 28.74
N ALA A 107 -16.97 -13.39 27.52
CA ALA A 107 -17.55 -14.41 26.63
C ALA A 107 -16.69 -15.68 26.66
N GLY A 108 -17.33 -16.83 26.88
CA GLY A 108 -16.79 -18.15 26.65
C GLY A 108 -17.53 -18.76 25.46
N THR A 109 -16.97 -18.61 24.27
CA THR A 109 -17.49 -19.15 23.02
C THR A 109 -16.56 -20.26 22.51
N ALA A 110 -16.86 -20.83 21.34
CA ALA A 110 -15.94 -21.74 20.65
C ALA A 110 -14.75 -21.01 19.99
N SER A 111 -14.65 -19.68 20.14
CA SER A 111 -13.54 -18.88 19.61
C SER A 111 -12.27 -19.12 20.41
N LEU A 112 -11.12 -19.03 19.73
CA LEU A 112 -9.83 -19.03 20.39
C LEU A 112 -9.69 -17.78 21.27
N ASP A 113 -9.04 -17.94 22.41
CA ASP A 113 -8.65 -16.80 23.24
C ASP A 113 -7.47 -16.04 22.61
N ALA A 114 -7.22 -14.84 23.12
CA ALA A 114 -6.19 -13.95 22.56
C ALA A 114 -4.77 -14.54 22.65
N GLN A 115 -4.47 -15.35 23.68
CA GLN A 115 -3.17 -15.97 23.83
C GLN A 115 -3.00 -17.08 22.81
N ALA A 116 -4.00 -17.95 22.65
CA ALA A 116 -3.97 -19.01 21.64
C ALA A 116 -3.86 -18.42 20.21
N ILE A 117 -4.55 -17.31 19.92
CA ILE A 117 -4.41 -16.61 18.63
C ILE A 117 -2.98 -16.10 18.44
N ALA A 118 -2.37 -15.49 19.46
CA ALA A 118 -0.99 -15.02 19.38
C ALA A 118 -0.01 -16.19 19.14
N ASP A 119 -0.15 -17.28 19.89
CA ASP A 119 0.72 -18.46 19.78
C ASP A 119 0.62 -19.12 18.39
N PHE A 120 -0.59 -19.28 17.85
CA PHE A 120 -0.77 -19.83 16.50
C PHE A 120 -0.30 -18.86 15.42
N SER A 121 -0.49 -17.56 15.62
CA SER A 121 0.03 -16.55 14.69
C SER A 121 1.55 -16.62 14.64
N GLU A 122 2.24 -16.69 15.78
CA GLU A 122 3.70 -16.78 15.83
C GLU A 122 4.21 -18.05 15.12
N LYS A 123 3.56 -19.20 15.32
CA LYS A 123 3.89 -20.44 14.60
C LYS A 123 3.73 -20.29 13.10
N GLU A 124 2.63 -19.69 12.65
CA GLU A 124 2.39 -19.43 11.22
C GLU A 124 3.49 -18.53 10.64
N HIS A 125 3.87 -17.46 11.35
CA HIS A 125 4.95 -16.58 10.91
C HIS A 125 6.29 -17.32 10.84
N SER A 126 6.58 -18.22 11.78
CA SER A 126 7.78 -19.06 11.74
C SER A 126 7.81 -19.93 10.48
N MET A 127 6.71 -20.62 10.16
CA MET A 127 6.62 -21.45 8.96
C MET A 127 6.77 -20.61 7.68
N ILE A 128 6.14 -19.44 7.61
CA ILE A 128 6.29 -18.52 6.48
C ILE A 128 7.75 -18.05 6.31
N MET A 129 8.45 -17.78 7.41
CA MET A 129 9.84 -17.37 7.36
C MET A 129 10.76 -18.50 6.89
N GLU A 130 10.49 -19.74 7.33
CA GLU A 130 11.21 -20.93 6.87
C GLU A 130 11.00 -21.18 5.37
N ASP A 131 9.74 -21.19 4.91
CA ASP A 131 9.41 -21.34 3.49
C ASP A 131 10.07 -20.26 2.64
N LYS A 132 10.03 -19.01 3.11
CA LYS A 132 10.70 -17.90 2.42
C LYS A 132 12.20 -18.10 2.37
N LEU A 133 12.83 -18.55 3.45
CA LEU A 133 14.28 -18.77 3.48
C LEU A 133 14.69 -19.85 2.47
N VAL A 134 13.91 -20.92 2.35
CA VAL A 134 14.14 -21.98 1.35
C VAL A 134 14.03 -21.39 -0.06
N ALA A 135 12.93 -20.71 -0.39
CA ALA A 135 12.74 -20.09 -1.70
C ALA A 135 13.85 -19.08 -2.04
N ASP A 136 14.19 -18.19 -1.10
CA ASP A 136 15.27 -17.21 -1.25
C ASP A 136 16.66 -17.87 -1.44
N THR A 137 16.85 -19.09 -0.91
CA THR A 137 18.09 -19.86 -1.05
C THR A 137 18.17 -20.52 -2.42
N GLU A 138 17.07 -21.14 -2.88
CA GLU A 138 16.94 -21.70 -4.22
C GLU A 138 17.09 -20.64 -5.30
N ASP A 139 16.47 -19.47 -5.13
CA ASP A 139 16.63 -18.33 -6.04
C ASP A 139 18.09 -17.88 -6.13
N LYS A 140 18.80 -17.86 -5.01
CA LYS A 140 20.22 -17.47 -4.97
C LYS A 140 21.13 -18.53 -5.62
N LYS A 141 20.78 -19.82 -5.50
CA LYS A 141 21.44 -20.92 -6.22
C LYS A 141 21.28 -20.75 -7.73
N ASN A 142 20.05 -20.50 -8.18
CA ASN A 142 19.73 -20.24 -9.59
C ASN A 142 20.41 -18.96 -10.11
N GLU A 143 20.51 -17.91 -9.29
CA GLU A 143 21.25 -16.69 -9.63
C GLU A 143 22.74 -16.97 -9.85
N LEU A 144 23.37 -17.78 -8.99
CA LEU A 144 24.77 -18.19 -9.16
C LEU A 144 24.94 -18.99 -10.45
N GLU A 145 24.07 -19.97 -10.70
CA GLU A 145 24.11 -20.79 -11.92
C GLU A 145 24.00 -19.92 -13.18
N ALA A 146 22.97 -19.06 -13.23
CA ALA A 146 22.78 -18.14 -14.34
C ALA A 146 23.98 -17.19 -14.53
N TYR A 147 24.52 -16.66 -13.42
CA TYR A 147 25.68 -15.76 -13.47
C TYR A 147 26.93 -16.45 -13.99
N ILE A 148 27.15 -17.73 -13.67
CA ILE A 148 28.26 -18.52 -14.22
C ILE A 148 28.15 -18.63 -15.74
N TYR A 149 26.97 -19.00 -16.25
CA TYR A 149 26.74 -19.13 -17.69
C TYR A 149 26.85 -17.78 -18.41
N GLU A 150 26.27 -16.72 -17.85
CA GLU A 150 26.34 -15.36 -18.40
C GLU A 150 27.80 -14.88 -18.48
N MET A 151 28.56 -15.00 -17.40
CA MET A 151 29.95 -14.54 -17.36
C MET A 151 30.85 -15.35 -18.29
N ARG A 152 30.59 -16.65 -18.47
CA ARG A 152 31.31 -17.51 -19.42
C ARG A 152 31.10 -17.05 -20.86
N ALA A 153 29.88 -16.71 -21.24
CA ALA A 153 29.60 -16.16 -22.56
C ALA A 153 30.26 -14.78 -22.74
N LYS A 154 30.07 -13.87 -21.77
CA LYS A 154 30.57 -12.49 -21.86
C LYS A 154 32.08 -12.40 -21.91
N ILE A 155 32.83 -13.26 -21.21
CA ILE A 155 34.29 -13.19 -21.25
C ILE A 155 34.88 -13.53 -22.63
N ASP A 156 34.19 -14.36 -23.41
CA ASP A 156 34.59 -14.76 -24.74
C ASP A 156 34.01 -13.87 -25.86
N GLU A 157 32.95 -13.12 -25.55
CA GLU A 157 32.27 -12.22 -26.48
C GLU A 157 32.50 -10.75 -26.07
N GLU A 158 31.56 -10.15 -25.35
CA GLU A 158 31.53 -8.71 -25.02
C GLU A 158 32.82 -8.20 -24.36
N TYR A 159 33.44 -9.01 -23.50
CA TYR A 159 34.61 -8.63 -22.69
C TYR A 159 35.94 -9.12 -23.29
N ALA A 160 35.91 -9.76 -24.45
CA ALA A 160 37.08 -10.39 -25.06
C ALA A 160 38.23 -9.41 -25.33
N GLU A 161 37.90 -8.16 -25.69
CA GLU A 161 38.88 -7.08 -25.96
C GLU A 161 39.33 -6.33 -24.70
N PHE A 162 38.66 -6.54 -23.56
CA PHE A 162 38.86 -5.77 -22.32
C PHE A 162 39.59 -6.54 -21.22
N SER A 163 39.99 -7.76 -21.54
CA SER A 163 40.67 -8.68 -20.64
C SER A 163 41.95 -9.21 -21.27
N SER A 164 43.00 -9.31 -20.46
CA SER A 164 44.20 -10.05 -20.84
C SER A 164 43.95 -11.56 -20.83
N GLU A 165 44.78 -12.33 -21.54
CA GLU A 165 44.66 -13.80 -21.55
C GLU A 165 44.84 -14.41 -20.15
N GLU A 166 45.66 -13.79 -19.28
CA GLU A 166 45.80 -14.19 -17.88
C GLU A 166 44.52 -13.95 -17.08
N GLU A 167 43.89 -12.78 -17.23
CA GLU A 167 42.62 -12.44 -16.57
C GLU A 167 41.48 -13.35 -17.05
N LYS A 168 41.40 -13.64 -18.37
CA LYS A 168 40.43 -14.58 -18.94
C LYS A 168 40.60 -15.98 -18.36
N THR A 169 41.83 -16.48 -18.35
CA THR A 169 42.13 -17.83 -17.84
C THR A 169 41.73 -17.93 -16.37
N LYS A 170 42.14 -16.95 -15.55
CA LYS A 170 41.80 -16.92 -14.12
C LYS A 170 40.30 -16.86 -13.87
N LEU A 171 39.54 -16.08 -14.65
CA LEU A 171 38.09 -16.01 -14.52
C LEU A 171 37.43 -17.33 -14.94
N LYS A 172 37.86 -17.94 -16.06
CA LYS A 172 37.33 -19.23 -16.54
C LYS A 172 37.56 -20.36 -15.53
N GLU A 173 38.77 -20.47 -14.99
CA GLU A 173 39.08 -21.43 -13.93
C GLU A 173 38.19 -21.23 -12.69
N LYS A 174 37.94 -19.97 -12.31
CA LYS A 174 37.05 -19.66 -11.18
C LYS A 174 35.59 -20.02 -11.46
N LEU A 175 35.11 -19.80 -12.68
CA LEU A 175 33.75 -20.15 -13.12
C LEU A 175 33.56 -21.66 -13.13
N GLU A 176 34.50 -22.42 -13.70
CA GLU A 176 34.49 -23.89 -13.70
C GLU A 176 34.51 -24.47 -12.29
N ALA A 177 35.43 -24.01 -11.43
CA ALA A 177 35.48 -24.44 -10.04
C ALA A 177 34.21 -24.09 -9.23
N SER A 178 33.50 -23.02 -9.61
CA SER A 178 32.24 -22.63 -8.96
C SER A 178 31.06 -23.45 -9.47
N GLU A 179 31.06 -23.85 -10.74
CA GLU A 179 30.08 -24.76 -11.34
C GLU A 179 30.22 -26.17 -10.78
N ASP A 180 31.44 -26.71 -10.74
CA ASP A 180 31.71 -28.03 -10.16
C ASP A 180 31.27 -28.09 -8.70
N TRP A 181 31.57 -27.03 -7.93
CA TRP A 181 31.12 -26.91 -6.55
C TRP A 181 29.59 -26.89 -6.45
N LEU A 182 28.89 -26.21 -7.36
CA LEU A 182 27.43 -26.09 -7.33
C LEU A 182 26.72 -27.46 -7.47
N TYR A 183 27.30 -28.36 -8.26
CA TYR A 183 26.73 -29.70 -8.53
C TYR A 183 27.27 -30.82 -7.62
N ASP A 184 28.24 -30.52 -6.74
CA ASP A 184 28.78 -31.47 -5.76
C ASP A 184 28.46 -31.00 -4.32
N GLU A 185 29.42 -30.37 -3.64
CA GLU A 185 29.28 -29.95 -2.24
C GLU A 185 28.27 -28.81 -2.02
N GLY A 186 27.91 -28.10 -3.08
CA GLY A 186 27.10 -26.88 -3.05
C GLY A 186 25.60 -27.10 -3.23
N ASP A 187 25.11 -28.34 -3.33
CA ASP A 187 23.69 -28.61 -3.64
C ASP A 187 22.72 -28.08 -2.58
N ASP A 188 23.11 -28.17 -1.29
CA ASP A 188 22.33 -27.77 -0.11
C ASP A 188 23.09 -26.73 0.75
N ALA A 189 23.75 -25.78 0.09
CA ALA A 189 24.47 -24.72 0.76
C ALA A 189 23.54 -23.59 1.22
N THR A 190 23.95 -22.84 2.23
CA THR A 190 23.15 -21.69 2.69
C THR A 190 23.15 -20.56 1.66
N LYS A 191 22.09 -19.74 1.64
CA LYS A 191 22.00 -18.51 0.82
C LYS A 191 23.26 -17.63 0.87
N ALA A 192 23.87 -17.50 2.04
CA ALA A 192 25.07 -16.68 2.23
C ALA A 192 26.29 -17.26 1.49
N VAL A 193 26.40 -18.59 1.40
CA VAL A 193 27.49 -19.25 0.68
C VAL A 193 27.35 -19.06 -0.82
N TYR A 194 26.13 -19.21 -1.37
CA TYR A 194 25.87 -18.90 -2.79
C TYR A 194 26.21 -17.45 -3.12
N GLN A 195 25.80 -16.50 -2.27
CA GLN A 195 26.15 -15.09 -2.44
C GLN A 195 27.67 -14.87 -2.43
N SER A 196 28.40 -15.50 -1.50
CA SER A 196 29.87 -15.42 -1.44
C SER A 196 30.53 -15.90 -2.74
N LYS A 197 30.04 -17.01 -3.33
CA LYS A 197 30.55 -17.52 -4.60
C LYS A 197 30.32 -16.52 -5.75
N ILE A 198 29.14 -15.90 -5.81
CA ILE A 198 28.85 -14.82 -6.77
C ILE A 198 29.85 -13.66 -6.58
N ASP A 199 30.07 -13.25 -5.34
CA ASP A 199 30.95 -12.12 -5.02
C ASP A 199 32.42 -12.43 -5.34
N GLU A 200 32.86 -13.67 -5.15
CA GLU A 200 34.20 -14.13 -5.54
C GLU A 200 34.39 -14.08 -7.06
N ILE A 201 33.38 -14.47 -7.84
CA ILE A 201 33.40 -14.35 -9.31
C ILE A 201 33.43 -12.86 -9.71
N ARG A 202 32.57 -12.04 -9.08
CA ARG A 202 32.50 -10.58 -9.32
C ARG A 202 33.80 -9.87 -8.97
N ALA A 203 34.54 -10.31 -7.96
CA ALA A 203 35.83 -9.72 -7.61
C ALA A 203 36.85 -9.83 -8.76
N ILE A 204 36.74 -10.87 -9.60
CA ILE A 204 37.62 -11.09 -10.76
C ILE A 204 37.01 -10.49 -12.03
N GLY A 205 35.73 -10.75 -12.30
CA GLY A 205 35.05 -10.29 -13.51
C GLY A 205 34.64 -8.81 -13.48
N GLY A 206 34.44 -8.24 -12.30
CA GLY A 206 33.98 -6.86 -12.10
C GLY A 206 34.91 -5.81 -12.72
N PRO A 207 36.24 -5.86 -12.48
CA PRO A 207 37.17 -4.94 -13.14
C PRO A 207 37.13 -5.02 -14.67
N ILE A 208 36.94 -6.21 -15.24
CA ILE A 208 36.85 -6.42 -16.70
C ILE A 208 35.54 -5.81 -17.23
N ALA A 209 34.42 -6.13 -16.58
CA ALA A 209 33.11 -5.57 -16.90
C ALA A 209 33.10 -4.04 -16.79
N GLN A 210 33.81 -3.47 -15.81
CA GLN A 210 33.93 -2.02 -15.66
C GLN A 210 34.68 -1.39 -16.85
N ARG A 211 35.79 -1.98 -17.31
CA ARG A 211 36.50 -1.49 -18.50
C ARG A 211 35.61 -1.48 -19.75
N TYR A 212 34.78 -2.51 -19.91
CA TYR A 212 33.78 -2.57 -20.98
C TYR A 212 32.72 -1.46 -20.84
N LEU A 213 32.14 -1.31 -19.65
CA LEU A 213 31.12 -0.30 -19.37
C LEU A 213 31.65 1.12 -19.58
N ASP A 214 32.88 1.40 -19.19
CA ASP A 214 33.52 2.70 -19.38
C ASP A 214 33.64 3.05 -20.87
N LYS A 215 34.10 2.11 -21.71
CA LYS A 215 34.17 2.32 -23.17
C LYS A 215 32.79 2.46 -23.80
N PHE A 216 31.84 1.62 -23.39
CA PHE A 216 30.47 1.69 -23.90
C PHE A 216 29.79 3.03 -23.57
N GLU A 217 29.98 3.53 -22.35
CA GLU A 217 29.44 4.83 -21.96
C GLU A 217 30.16 5.98 -22.69
N GLU A 218 31.47 5.89 -22.92
CA GLU A 218 32.19 6.87 -23.75
C GLU A 218 31.62 6.93 -25.18
N GLU A 219 31.42 5.78 -25.82
CA GLU A 219 30.84 5.69 -27.17
C GLU A 219 29.41 6.26 -27.21
N ARG A 220 28.60 5.95 -26.19
CA ARG A 220 27.24 6.48 -26.06
C ARG A 220 27.23 7.99 -25.89
N GLN A 221 28.11 8.54 -25.06
CA GLN A 221 28.23 10.00 -24.86
C GLN A 221 28.73 10.70 -26.13
N ALA A 222 29.66 10.09 -26.86
CA ALA A 222 30.10 10.61 -28.16
C ALA A 222 28.97 10.61 -29.19
N ALA A 223 28.17 9.55 -29.24
CA ALA A 223 27.00 9.46 -30.12
C ALA A 223 25.93 10.52 -29.80
N LEU A 224 25.66 10.75 -28.50
CA LEU A 224 24.73 11.80 -28.05
C LEU A 224 25.22 13.19 -28.46
N LYS A 225 26.50 13.51 -28.20
CA LYS A 225 27.08 14.80 -28.62
C LYS A 225 27.00 15.00 -30.14
N ALA A 226 27.34 13.98 -30.92
CA ALA A 226 27.24 14.04 -32.37
C ALA A 226 25.79 14.27 -32.85
N GLN A 227 24.81 13.64 -32.19
CA GLN A 227 23.40 13.83 -32.48
C GLN A 227 22.94 15.26 -32.13
N GLU A 228 23.37 15.79 -30.99
CA GLU A 228 23.07 17.17 -30.57
C GLU A 228 23.68 18.20 -31.52
N GLU A 229 24.93 18.00 -31.95
CA GLU A 229 25.61 18.85 -32.92
C GLU A 229 24.92 18.81 -34.29
N ALA A 230 24.55 17.62 -34.77
CA ALA A 230 23.80 17.47 -36.02
C ALA A 230 22.42 18.15 -35.94
N ALA A 231 21.73 18.02 -34.80
CA ALA A 231 20.45 18.69 -34.58
C ALA A 231 20.60 20.22 -34.46
N ALA A 232 21.68 20.71 -33.85
CA ALA A 232 21.98 22.14 -33.77
C ALA A 232 22.29 22.71 -35.16
N LYS A 233 23.10 22.01 -35.98
CA LYS A 233 23.38 22.42 -37.36
C LYS A 233 22.11 22.45 -38.21
N LYS A 234 21.27 21.43 -38.12
CA LYS A 234 19.99 21.38 -38.84
C LYS A 234 19.04 22.52 -38.41
N ARG A 235 18.99 22.85 -37.12
CA ARG A 235 18.22 23.99 -36.62
C ARG A 235 18.75 25.32 -37.14
N ALA A 236 20.07 25.52 -37.10
CA ALA A 236 20.70 26.73 -37.63
C ALA A 236 20.48 26.90 -39.15
N GLU A 237 20.56 25.81 -39.92
CA GLU A 237 20.23 25.83 -41.36
C GLU A 237 18.75 26.17 -41.59
N GLN A 238 17.83 25.59 -40.82
CA GLN A 238 16.40 25.91 -40.90
C GLN A 238 16.11 27.36 -40.55
N GLU A 239 16.75 27.89 -39.50
CA GLU A 239 16.62 29.30 -39.09
C GLU A 239 17.20 30.24 -40.15
N ALA A 240 18.36 29.92 -40.74
CA ALA A 240 18.96 30.71 -41.81
C ALA A 240 18.10 30.71 -43.09
N VAL A 241 17.52 29.56 -43.46
CA VAL A 241 16.58 29.48 -44.59
C VAL A 241 15.32 30.30 -44.30
N GLN A 242 14.77 30.24 -43.08
CA GLN A 242 13.62 31.05 -42.70
C GLN A 242 13.94 32.56 -42.73
N GLN A 243 15.09 32.98 -42.22
CA GLN A 243 15.54 34.37 -42.27
C GLN A 243 15.71 34.85 -43.71
N ALA A 244 16.39 34.09 -44.56
CA ALA A 244 16.56 34.44 -45.97
C ALA A 244 15.21 34.53 -46.72
N GLN A 245 14.26 33.64 -46.43
CA GLN A 245 12.91 33.70 -46.96
C GLN A 245 12.15 34.95 -46.46
N GLN A 246 12.29 35.30 -45.19
CA GLN A 246 11.70 36.51 -44.61
C GLN A 246 12.29 37.78 -45.23
N GLU A 247 13.61 37.85 -45.41
CA GLU A 247 14.28 38.99 -46.07
C GLU A 247 13.86 39.13 -47.53
N GLN A 248 13.80 38.02 -48.29
CA GLN A 248 13.31 38.04 -49.67
C GLN A 248 11.84 38.47 -49.74
N ALA A 249 10.99 37.98 -48.83
CA ALA A 249 9.59 38.41 -48.76
C ALA A 249 9.46 39.90 -48.40
N ALA A 250 10.28 40.41 -47.47
CA ALA A 250 10.32 41.82 -47.10
C ALA A 250 10.80 42.71 -48.27
N ALA A 251 11.85 42.28 -48.98
CA ALA A 251 12.36 42.98 -50.15
C ALA A 251 11.33 42.99 -51.30
N ALA A 252 10.66 41.86 -51.56
CA ALA A 252 9.59 41.79 -52.55
C ALA A 252 8.40 42.70 -52.17
N ALA A 253 8.01 42.73 -50.90
CA ALA A 253 6.97 43.62 -50.41
C ALA A 253 7.36 45.10 -50.52
N ALA A 254 8.62 45.44 -50.24
CA ALA A 254 9.14 46.81 -50.39
C ALA A 254 9.19 47.23 -51.87
N ALA A 255 9.65 46.36 -52.76
CA ALA A 255 9.65 46.59 -54.21
C ALA A 255 8.22 46.79 -54.75
N ALA A 256 7.27 45.96 -54.30
CA ALA A 256 5.85 46.11 -54.66
C ALA A 256 5.28 47.45 -54.17
N LYS A 257 5.62 47.90 -52.96
CA LYS A 257 5.23 49.23 -52.46
C LYS A 257 5.84 50.37 -53.26
N MET A 258 7.12 50.29 -53.61
CA MET A 258 7.79 51.30 -54.45
C MET A 258 7.20 51.35 -55.86
N ALA A 259 6.88 50.21 -56.45
CA ALA A 259 6.20 50.15 -57.75
C ALA A 259 4.81 50.79 -57.69
N ALA A 260 4.02 50.49 -56.65
CA ALA A 260 2.72 51.12 -56.44
C ALA A 260 2.83 52.64 -56.23
N GLN A 261 3.83 53.11 -55.48
CA GLN A 261 4.08 54.55 -55.29
C GLN A 261 4.51 55.25 -56.59
N ARG A 262 5.33 54.60 -57.43
CA ARG A 262 5.68 55.12 -58.77
C ARG A 262 4.47 55.20 -59.68
N GLU A 263 3.64 54.16 -59.72
CA GLU A 263 2.38 54.20 -60.49
C GLU A 263 1.44 55.30 -60.00
N GLU A 264 1.38 55.57 -58.70
CA GLU A 264 0.58 56.66 -58.14
C GLU A 264 1.16 58.04 -58.47
N GLN A 265 2.49 58.18 -58.50
CA GLN A 265 3.17 59.42 -58.87
C GLN A 265 3.09 59.71 -60.37
N ASP A 266 3.28 58.71 -61.22
CA ASP A 266 3.11 58.83 -62.68
C ASP A 266 1.67 59.24 -63.05
N LYS A 267 0.67 58.77 -62.30
CA LYS A 267 -0.73 59.23 -62.44
C LYS A 267 -0.91 60.70 -62.03
N LYS A 268 -0.27 61.16 -60.96
CA LYS A 268 -0.32 62.57 -60.51
C LYS A 268 0.42 63.51 -61.45
N ASP A 269 1.55 63.08 -62.00
CA ASP A 269 2.33 63.87 -62.96
C ASP A 269 1.63 63.97 -64.33
N ALA A 270 0.89 62.93 -64.74
CA ALA A 270 0.02 62.98 -65.92
C ALA A 270 -1.16 63.95 -65.73
N GLU A 271 -1.77 64.01 -64.54
CA GLU A 271 -2.86 64.96 -64.24
C GLU A 271 -2.38 66.43 -64.16
N MET A 272 -1.11 66.69 -63.86
CA MET A 272 -0.54 68.06 -63.85
C MET A 272 -0.10 68.58 -65.24
N GLN A 273 0.09 67.71 -66.24
CA GLN A 273 0.43 68.13 -67.60
C GLN A 273 -0.81 68.51 -68.45
N ASP A 274 -2.01 68.17 -67.98
CA ASP A 274 -3.30 68.47 -68.62
C ASP A 274 -4.05 69.66 -67.98
N ALA A 275 -3.37 70.45 -67.13
CA ALA A 275 -3.89 71.67 -66.49
C ALA A 275 -3.12 72.93 -66.92
#